data_AF-A0A2S4LBU6-F1
#
_entry.id   AF-A0A2S4LBU6-F1
#
_cell.length_a   1.000
_cell.length_b   1.000
_cell.length_c   1.000
_cell.angle_alpha   90.00
_cell.angle_beta   90.00
_cell.angle_gamma   90.00
#
_symmetry.space_group_name_H-M   'P 1'
#
loop_
_entity.id
_entity.type
_entity.pdbx_description
1 polymer ?
#
loop_
_entity_poly.entity_id
_entity_poly.type
_entity_poly.pdbx_seq_one_letter_code
_entity_poly.pdbx_strand_id
1 'polypeptide(L)'
;MPYVALEDVGTTRRGSLSNRRRLQAWERTGGTCVVCGCRIDGVRDRWIVEHIRALELGGSDEIQNLGPAHEACGREKTRNDHARAAEAKRQKLRHLGAGVIKRPLPGSRASAIKRKIDGTVVLREEHPRSRRFAGPEAGSEEAEAHGSAPIVVDAATNLAERLCPRGILSDREVVSEAVDQMANRATTKAKLNRLSQVDAPASGDVLPAVPAHLDFLFSDRPLLPGEDPDQYETLLRSIVHQIRPADVIEAIWVKNITDLIREANRIRCWRRQILVQAQLQAAEDLIRPALQNADPMGLNQFMTPSANSLAAGWMAGDVEQQAQVDGLLRERGLTAENVAAHGFLLNLPSVERIDRMALLADQRRDALLREIERKREGFGQLARKVAADVFDIERTGEQ
;
A
#
# COMPACT_ATOMS: atom_id res chain seq x y z
N MET A 1 33.79 -5.74 32.83
CA MET A 1 32.70 -4.75 32.84
C MET A 1 31.95 -4.91 34.14
N PRO A 2 31.88 -3.89 35.02
CA PRO A 2 31.10 -3.98 36.24
C PRO A 2 29.63 -4.23 35.91
N TYR A 3 28.95 -5.01 36.73
CA TYR A 3 27.51 -5.26 36.62
C TYR A 3 26.77 -3.95 36.88
N VAL A 4 26.31 -3.29 35.81
CA VAL A 4 25.42 -2.13 35.91
C VAL A 4 24.04 -2.69 36.22
N ALA A 5 23.56 -2.48 37.45
CA ALA A 5 22.18 -2.79 37.79
C ALA A 5 21.27 -1.93 36.88
N LEU A 6 20.49 -2.59 36.01
CA LEU A 6 19.53 -1.92 35.16
C LEU A 6 18.33 -1.50 36.02
N GLU A 7 18.29 -0.22 36.41
CA GLU A 7 17.10 0.35 37.00
C GLU A 7 15.97 0.37 35.96
N ASP A 8 14.84 -0.25 36.30
CA ASP A 8 13.67 -0.25 35.43
C ASP A 8 12.89 1.05 35.57
N VAL A 9 13.06 1.96 34.62
CA VAL A 9 12.16 3.10 34.42
C VAL A 9 10.84 2.60 33.84
N GLY A 10 9.97 2.12 34.74
CA GLY A 10 8.61 1.69 34.41
C GLY A 10 7.76 2.82 33.81
N THR A 11 6.62 2.44 33.23
CA THR A 11 5.65 3.41 32.69
C THR A 11 4.95 4.15 33.83
N THR A 12 5.08 5.48 33.84
CA THR A 12 4.36 6.34 34.81
C THR A 12 2.85 6.17 34.63
N ARG A 13 2.10 6.01 35.74
CA ARG A 13 0.63 5.95 35.70
C ARG A 13 0.05 7.30 35.28
N ARG A 14 -0.89 7.30 34.34
CA ARG A 14 -1.61 8.50 33.91
C ARG A 14 -2.60 8.94 35.01
N GLY A 15 -2.49 10.17 35.47
CA GLY A 15 -3.46 10.79 36.37
C GLY A 15 -4.69 11.32 35.64
N SER A 16 -5.72 11.72 36.39
CA SER A 16 -6.91 12.35 35.82
C SER A 16 -6.60 13.75 35.27
N LEU A 17 -7.23 14.08 34.14
CA LEU A 17 -7.10 15.38 33.50
C LEU A 17 -8.30 16.26 33.87
N SER A 18 -8.16 17.06 34.93
CA SER A 18 -9.19 18.04 35.31
C SER A 18 -9.21 19.24 34.37
N ASN A 19 -10.34 19.95 34.30
CA ASN A 19 -10.45 21.18 33.49
C ASN A 19 -9.39 22.22 33.87
N ARG A 20 -9.05 22.34 35.17
CA ARG A 20 -7.98 23.22 35.66
C ARG A 20 -6.61 22.82 35.11
N ARG A 21 -6.30 21.52 35.09
CA ARG A 21 -5.03 20.99 34.59
C ARG A 21 -4.91 21.16 33.08
N ARG A 22 -6.03 21.03 32.36
CA ARG A 22 -6.12 21.30 30.92
C ARG A 22 -5.87 22.78 30.59
N LEU A 23 -6.46 23.69 31.38
CA LEU A 23 -6.22 25.14 31.25
C LEU A 23 -4.75 25.50 31.54
N GLN A 24 -4.17 24.96 32.63
CA GLN A 24 -2.76 25.19 32.95
C GLN A 24 -1.79 24.73 31.85
N ALA A 25 -2.07 23.59 31.21
CA ALA A 25 -1.26 23.11 30.10
C ALA A 25 -1.34 24.05 28.89
N TRP A 26 -2.52 24.62 28.63
CA TRP A 26 -2.74 25.60 27.57
C TRP A 26 -2.05 26.94 27.83
N GLU A 27 -2.24 27.50 29.03
CA GLU A 27 -1.67 28.80 29.43
C GLU A 27 -0.14 28.78 29.42
N ARG A 28 0.46 27.67 29.86
CA ARG A 28 1.91 27.48 29.87
C ARG A 28 2.53 27.56 28.48
N THR A 29 1.89 26.97 27.47
CA THR A 29 2.43 26.95 26.09
C THR A 29 1.88 28.08 25.22
N GLY A 30 1.00 28.93 25.77
CA GLY A 30 0.32 29.99 25.04
C GLY A 30 -0.53 29.48 23.87
N GLY A 31 -1.13 28.29 24.00
CA GLY A 31 -1.91 27.67 22.92
C GLY A 31 -1.07 27.15 21.74
N THR A 32 0.22 26.91 21.94
CA THR A 32 1.11 26.37 20.91
C THR A 32 1.13 24.83 20.96
N CYS A 33 0.94 24.20 19.80
CA CYS A 33 0.98 22.75 19.66
C CYS A 33 2.36 22.19 20.04
N VAL A 34 2.43 21.30 21.03
CA VAL A 34 3.69 20.70 21.49
C VAL A 34 4.33 19.72 20.49
N VAL A 35 3.61 19.35 19.43
CA VAL A 35 4.08 18.40 18.41
C VAL A 35 4.63 19.11 17.17
N CYS A 36 3.89 20.09 16.63
CA CYS A 36 4.30 20.80 15.40
C CYS A 36 4.79 22.23 15.62
N GLY A 37 4.62 22.80 16.82
CA GLY A 37 5.02 24.18 17.11
C GLY A 37 4.09 25.27 16.56
N CYS A 38 3.03 24.93 15.82
CA CYS A 38 2.05 25.90 15.33
C CYS A 38 1.06 26.32 16.43
N ARG A 39 0.54 27.55 16.34
CA ARG A 39 -0.55 28.03 17.21
C ARG A 39 -1.85 27.30 16.88
N ILE A 40 -2.59 26.94 17.93
CA ILE A 40 -3.90 26.30 17.86
C ILE A 40 -4.96 27.38 18.11
N ASP A 41 -5.96 27.49 17.23
CA ASP A 41 -7.16 28.26 17.56
C ASP A 41 -8.05 27.42 18.49
N GLY A 42 -8.04 27.72 19.78
CA GLY A 42 -8.74 26.91 20.79
C GLY A 42 -10.26 26.85 20.62
N VAL A 43 -10.86 27.71 19.80
CA VAL A 43 -12.31 27.75 19.52
C VAL A 43 -12.64 27.01 18.23
N ARG A 44 -11.81 27.15 17.20
CA ARG A 44 -12.06 26.59 15.86
C ARG A 44 -11.43 25.22 15.65
N ASP A 45 -10.28 24.97 16.27
CA ASP A 45 -9.51 23.74 16.08
C ASP A 45 -9.76 22.73 17.19
N ARG A 46 -9.88 21.45 16.81
CA ARG A 46 -9.94 20.35 17.77
C ARG A 46 -8.55 20.02 18.28
N TRP A 47 -8.39 20.09 19.60
CA TRP A 47 -7.11 19.82 20.27
C TRP A 47 -7.29 18.94 21.51
N ILE A 48 -6.22 18.21 21.84
CA ILE A 48 -6.12 17.34 23.00
C ILE A 48 -4.90 17.71 23.85
N VAL A 49 -4.90 17.34 25.13
CA VAL A 49 -3.69 17.46 25.96
C VAL A 49 -2.85 16.22 25.74
N GLU A 50 -1.62 16.43 25.31
CA GLU A 50 -0.68 15.40 24.92
C GLU A 50 0.58 15.48 25.80
N HIS A 51 1.22 14.35 26.07
CA HIS A 51 2.49 14.30 26.79
C HIS A 51 3.65 14.58 25.82
N ILE A 52 4.54 15.54 26.10
CA ILE A 52 5.69 15.87 25.23
C ILE A 52 6.58 14.63 25.03
N ARG A 53 6.96 13.99 26.14
CA ARG A 53 7.54 12.65 26.18
C ARG A 53 6.47 11.65 26.59
N ALA A 54 6.23 10.63 25.76
CA ALA A 54 5.24 9.60 26.06
C ALA A 54 5.52 8.88 27.40
N LEU A 55 4.47 8.58 28.16
CA LEU A 55 4.59 7.83 29.43
C LEU A 55 5.26 6.45 29.22
N GLU A 56 4.96 5.78 28.11
CA GLU A 56 5.56 4.48 27.76
C GLU A 56 7.07 4.54 27.47
N LEU A 57 7.58 5.74 27.18
CA LEU A 57 8.98 6.02 26.90
C LEU A 57 9.69 6.71 28.09
N GLY A 58 9.15 6.56 29.30
CA GLY A 58 9.69 7.16 30.52
C GLY A 58 9.36 8.64 30.69
N GLY A 59 8.24 9.10 30.12
CA GLY A 59 7.69 10.42 30.38
C GLY A 59 7.06 10.52 31.77
N SER A 60 7.13 11.69 32.39
CA SER A 60 6.41 11.99 33.63
C SER A 60 4.97 12.42 33.34
N ASP A 61 4.04 12.17 34.25
CA ASP A 61 2.68 12.74 34.18
C ASP A 61 2.64 14.13 34.84
N GLU A 62 3.71 14.92 34.73
CA GLU A 62 3.74 16.25 35.32
C GLU A 62 3.24 17.30 34.34
N ILE A 63 2.75 18.44 34.85
CA ILE A 63 2.32 19.57 34.00
C ILE A 63 3.45 20.05 33.08
N GLN A 64 4.70 19.82 33.46
CA GLN A 64 5.85 20.18 32.65
C GLN A 64 5.98 19.37 31.37
N ASN A 65 5.45 18.14 31.39
CA ASN A 65 5.45 17.23 30.27
C ASN A 65 4.11 17.23 29.54
N LEU A 66 3.18 18.14 29.86
CA LEU A 66 1.84 18.22 29.24
C LEU A 66 1.72 19.51 28.42
N GLY A 67 1.05 19.42 27.28
CA GLY A 67 0.66 20.60 26.52
C GLY A 67 -0.41 20.31 25.47
N PRO A 68 -0.99 21.35 24.86
CA PRO A 68 -2.01 21.18 23.84
C PRO A 68 -1.38 20.68 22.54
N ALA A 69 -2.08 19.81 21.84
CA ALA A 69 -1.73 19.33 20.51
C ALA A 69 -2.97 19.27 19.63
N HIS A 70 -2.84 19.57 18.33
CA HIS A 70 -3.92 19.27 17.38
C HIS A 70 -4.29 17.79 17.46
N GLU A 71 -5.57 17.47 17.30
CA GLU A 71 -6.03 16.08 17.35
C GLU A 71 -5.29 15.18 16.34
N ALA A 72 -5.05 15.68 15.12
CA ALA A 72 -4.29 14.98 14.09
C ALA A 72 -2.81 14.76 14.50
N CYS A 73 -2.15 15.79 15.04
CA CYS A 73 -0.77 15.70 15.51
C CYS A 73 -0.62 14.71 16.67
N GLY A 74 -1.57 14.73 17.61
CA GLY A 74 -1.56 13.80 18.75
C GLY A 74 -1.77 12.34 18.33
N ARG A 75 -2.66 12.08 17.36
CA ARG A 75 -2.84 10.73 16.79
C ARG A 75 -1.57 10.19 16.13
N GLU A 76 -0.91 11.02 15.31
CA GLU A 76 0.33 10.63 14.64
C GLU A 76 1.46 10.38 15.65
N LYS A 77 1.62 11.28 16.62
CA LYS A 77 2.58 11.10 17.72
C LYS A 77 2.32 9.81 18.51
N THR A 78 1.06 9.56 18.89
CA THR A 78 0.68 8.34 19.64
C THR A 78 1.09 7.08 18.89
N ARG A 79 0.86 7.02 17.58
CA ARG A 79 1.29 5.88 16.74
C ARG A 79 2.81 5.69 16.78
N ASN A 80 3.56 6.77 16.60
CA ASN A 80 5.02 6.74 16.58
C ASN A 80 5.62 6.38 17.95
N ASP A 81 5.03 6.88 19.04
CA ASP A 81 5.44 6.58 20.40
C ASP A 81 5.22 5.11 20.75
N HIS A 82 4.08 4.52 20.40
CA HIS A 82 3.84 3.09 20.59
C HIS A 82 4.82 2.22 19.79
N ALA A 83 5.16 2.64 18.56
CA ALA A 83 6.14 1.92 17.73
C ALA A 83 7.54 1.93 18.40
N ARG A 84 7.99 3.10 18.86
CA ARG A 84 9.26 3.27 19.58
C ARG A 84 9.28 2.52 20.91
N ALA A 85 8.17 2.55 21.67
CA ALA A 85 8.06 1.83 22.93
C ALA A 85 8.13 0.31 22.72
N ALA A 86 7.50 -0.20 21.66
CA ALA A 86 7.58 -1.61 21.30
C ALA A 86 9.02 -2.01 20.92
N GLU A 87 9.75 -1.14 20.22
CA GLU A 87 11.16 -1.37 19.88
C GLU A 87 12.06 -1.37 21.11
N ALA A 88 11.93 -0.39 21.99
CA ALA A 88 12.67 -0.32 23.24
C ALA A 88 12.42 -1.56 24.12
N LYS A 89 11.15 -2.02 24.22
CA LYS A 89 10.80 -3.28 24.90
C LYS A 89 11.50 -4.49 24.28
N ARG A 90 11.52 -4.60 22.94
CA ARG A 90 12.24 -5.68 22.24
C ARG A 90 13.76 -5.62 22.46
N GLN A 91 14.35 -4.43 22.50
CA GLN A 91 15.77 -4.27 22.80
C GLN A 91 16.09 -4.68 24.24
N LYS A 92 15.27 -4.24 25.21
CA LYS A 92 15.40 -4.64 26.62
C LYS A 92 15.28 -6.16 26.78
N LEU A 93 14.31 -6.80 26.13
CA LEU A 93 14.17 -8.27 26.13
C LEU A 93 15.41 -8.99 25.60
N ARG A 94 16.02 -8.47 24.52
CA ARG A 94 17.26 -9.03 23.96
C ARG A 94 18.43 -8.85 24.92
N HIS A 95 18.59 -7.66 25.50
CA HIS A 95 19.68 -7.35 26.42
C HIS A 95 19.60 -8.16 27.72
N LEU A 96 18.40 -8.36 28.26
CA LEU A 96 18.16 -9.17 29.44
C LEU A 96 18.19 -10.69 29.17
N GLY A 97 18.30 -11.11 27.90
CA GLY A 97 18.19 -12.52 27.52
C GLY A 97 16.81 -13.15 27.76
N ALA A 98 15.79 -12.33 28.02
CA ALA A 98 14.41 -12.76 28.32
C ALA A 98 13.57 -13.03 27.05
N GLY A 99 14.18 -12.99 25.87
CA GLY A 99 13.50 -13.26 24.61
C GLY A 99 13.04 -14.72 24.49
N VAL A 100 11.73 -14.94 24.46
CA VAL A 100 11.16 -16.28 24.23
C VAL A 100 11.16 -16.60 22.73
N ILE A 101 11.87 -17.66 22.34
CA ILE A 101 11.93 -18.13 20.96
C ILE A 101 10.69 -18.98 20.67
N LYS A 102 9.72 -18.43 19.94
CA LYS A 102 8.50 -19.16 19.53
C LYS A 102 8.73 -20.16 18.40
N ARG A 103 9.73 -19.93 17.55
CA ARG A 103 10.10 -20.77 16.40
C ARG A 103 11.60 -21.10 16.49
N PRO A 104 11.98 -22.11 17.28
CA PRO A 104 13.37 -22.48 17.44
C PRO A 104 13.95 -22.99 16.12
N LEU A 105 15.23 -22.70 15.88
CA LEU A 105 15.91 -23.15 14.67
C LEU A 105 15.88 -24.69 14.59
N PRO A 106 15.56 -25.29 13.42
CA PRO A 106 15.57 -26.75 13.27
C PRO A 106 16.92 -27.35 13.66
N GLY A 107 16.93 -28.34 14.57
CA GLY A 107 18.16 -28.96 15.08
C GLY A 107 18.76 -28.29 16.31
N SER A 108 18.28 -27.10 16.70
CA SER A 108 18.69 -26.46 17.96
C SER A 108 18.17 -27.24 19.18
N ARG A 109 18.81 -27.06 20.35
CA ARG A 109 18.36 -27.68 21.61
C ARG A 109 16.92 -27.37 21.98
N ALA A 110 16.40 -26.22 21.53
CA ALA A 110 15.02 -25.78 21.78
C ALA A 110 14.01 -26.36 20.77
N SER A 111 14.45 -27.03 19.71
CA SER A 111 13.56 -27.64 18.71
C SER A 111 13.30 -29.12 19.00
N ALA A 112 12.16 -29.63 18.51
CA ALA A 112 11.76 -31.03 18.66
C ALA A 112 12.63 -32.02 17.86
N ILE A 113 13.45 -31.51 16.94
CA ILE A 113 14.25 -32.32 16.03
C ILE A 113 15.73 -32.17 16.42
N LYS A 114 16.49 -33.28 16.48
CA LYS A 114 17.93 -33.29 16.72
C LYS A 114 18.66 -34.04 15.61
N ARG A 115 19.85 -33.56 15.21
CA ARG A 115 20.74 -34.28 14.30
C ARG A 115 21.74 -35.10 15.12
N LYS A 116 21.82 -36.40 14.86
CA LYS A 116 22.81 -37.30 15.46
C LYS A 116 24.18 -37.10 14.79
N ILE A 117 25.23 -37.62 15.42
CA ILE A 117 26.62 -37.55 14.92
C ILE A 117 26.76 -38.29 13.58
N ASP A 118 25.97 -39.34 13.37
CA ASP A 118 25.85 -40.10 12.11
C ASP A 118 25.14 -39.32 10.97
N GLY A 119 24.72 -38.08 11.21
CA GLY A 119 24.02 -37.22 10.24
C GLY A 119 22.50 -37.41 10.21
N THR A 120 21.96 -38.44 10.87
CA THR A 120 20.53 -38.76 10.87
C THR A 120 19.75 -37.72 11.67
N VAL A 121 18.63 -37.27 11.11
CA VAL A 121 17.71 -36.34 11.75
C VAL A 121 16.61 -37.13 12.45
N VAL A 122 16.51 -37.02 13.77
CA VAL A 122 15.53 -37.75 14.59
C VAL A 122 14.72 -36.81 15.48
N LEU A 123 13.52 -37.23 15.89
CA LEU A 123 12.77 -36.54 16.93
C LEU A 123 13.46 -36.71 18.29
N ARG A 124 13.44 -35.66 19.11
CA ARG A 124 13.99 -35.65 20.45
C ARG A 124 12.91 -36.15 21.42
N GLU A 125 13.19 -37.26 22.10
CA GLU A 125 12.26 -37.95 23.02
C GLU A 125 11.80 -37.05 24.19
N GLU A 126 12.69 -36.21 24.72
CA GLU A 126 12.36 -35.24 25.76
C GLU A 126 12.32 -33.82 25.19
N HIS A 127 11.12 -33.31 24.94
CA HIS A 127 10.93 -31.88 24.71
C HIS A 127 10.60 -31.24 26.05
N PRO A 128 11.50 -30.44 26.66
CA PRO A 128 11.09 -29.58 27.76
C PRO A 128 10.13 -28.57 27.15
N ARG A 129 8.82 -28.83 27.27
CA ARG A 129 7.80 -27.79 27.17
C ARG A 129 8.29 -26.67 28.06
N SER A 130 8.37 -25.47 27.49
CA SER A 130 8.75 -24.24 28.18
C SER A 130 8.35 -24.30 29.65
N ARG A 131 9.29 -24.02 30.57
CA ARG A 131 9.05 -23.91 32.02
C ARG A 131 7.79 -23.07 32.27
N ARG A 132 6.63 -23.71 32.32
CA ARG A 132 5.46 -23.22 33.03
C ARG A 132 5.79 -23.58 34.47
N PHE A 133 5.92 -22.54 35.30
CA PHE A 133 6.00 -22.68 36.75
C PHE A 133 4.97 -23.71 37.20
N ALA A 134 5.42 -24.80 37.82
CA ALA A 134 4.55 -25.66 38.61
C ALA A 134 4.12 -24.84 39.83
N GLY A 135 2.85 -24.40 39.83
CA GLY A 135 2.19 -23.96 41.06
C GLY A 135 1.83 -25.19 41.91
N PRO A 136 1.72 -25.04 43.23
CA PRO A 136 1.49 -26.17 44.12
C PRO A 136 0.08 -26.74 43.91
N GLU A 137 -0.01 -28.06 43.94
CA GLU A 137 -1.23 -28.84 43.77
C GLU A 137 -2.29 -28.46 44.81
N ALA A 138 -3.52 -28.23 44.34
CA ALA A 138 -4.69 -28.09 45.20
C ALA A 138 -5.82 -28.97 44.64
N GLY A 139 -6.18 -29.98 45.44
CA GLY A 139 -7.53 -30.44 45.73
C GLY A 139 -8.50 -30.67 44.58
N SER A 140 -8.79 -31.95 44.37
CA SER A 140 -9.99 -32.49 43.73
C SER A 140 -11.29 -31.82 44.17
N GLU A 141 -12.13 -31.41 43.22
CA GLU A 141 -13.59 -31.42 43.35
C GLU A 141 -14.21 -31.51 41.95
N GLU A 142 -15.13 -32.47 41.80
CA GLU A 142 -15.89 -32.78 40.59
C GLU A 142 -17.05 -31.79 40.40
N ALA A 143 -17.30 -31.35 39.16
CA ALA A 143 -18.62 -30.86 38.74
C ALA A 143 -18.81 -31.01 37.22
N GLU A 144 -19.98 -31.51 36.85
CA GLU A 144 -20.40 -31.95 35.51
C GLU A 144 -20.72 -30.83 34.50
N ALA A 145 -20.67 -31.23 33.22
CA ALA A 145 -21.47 -30.79 32.06
C ALA A 145 -21.41 -29.32 31.56
N HIS A 146 -20.99 -29.13 30.31
CA HIS A 146 -21.89 -28.98 29.15
C HIS A 146 -21.09 -28.67 27.87
N GLY A 147 -21.58 -29.22 26.75
CA GLY A 147 -20.86 -29.31 25.49
C GLY A 147 -20.65 -28.03 24.71
N SER A 148 -19.62 -28.05 23.88
CA SER A 148 -19.62 -27.47 22.53
C SER A 148 -18.42 -28.05 21.77
N ALA A 149 -18.70 -28.73 20.66
CA ALA A 149 -17.68 -29.34 19.82
C ALA A 149 -16.75 -28.26 19.21
N PRO A 150 -15.43 -28.51 19.11
CA PRO A 150 -14.55 -27.63 18.36
C PRO A 150 -14.74 -27.86 16.86
N ILE A 151 -14.93 -26.75 16.15
CA ILE A 151 -14.95 -26.64 14.69
C ILE A 151 -13.62 -27.18 14.15
N VAL A 152 -13.70 -28.26 13.38
CA VAL A 152 -12.60 -28.77 12.55
C VAL A 152 -12.53 -27.89 11.31
N VAL A 153 -11.44 -27.15 11.13
CA VAL A 153 -11.12 -26.49 9.86
C VAL A 153 -10.12 -27.39 9.15
N ASP A 154 -10.62 -28.22 8.24
CA ASP A 154 -9.77 -29.01 7.35
C ASP A 154 -9.00 -28.07 6.41
N ALA A 155 -7.68 -28.05 6.61
CA ALA A 155 -6.74 -27.42 5.73
C ALA A 155 -6.42 -28.37 4.57
N ALA A 156 -7.15 -28.23 3.46
CA ALA A 156 -6.73 -28.78 2.17
C ALA A 156 -7.38 -27.98 1.04
N THR A 157 -6.59 -27.13 0.37
CA THR A 157 -6.55 -27.07 -1.11
C THR A 157 -5.44 -26.12 -1.60
N ASN A 158 -4.42 -26.74 -2.19
CA ASN A 158 -3.68 -26.34 -3.40
C ASN A 158 -3.48 -24.84 -3.68
N LEU A 159 -2.34 -24.33 -3.20
CA LEU A 159 -1.76 -23.04 -3.56
C LEU A 159 -0.76 -23.22 -4.71
N ALA A 160 -1.21 -23.61 -5.91
CA ALA A 160 -0.29 -23.71 -7.07
C ALA A 160 -0.91 -23.49 -8.48
N GLU A 161 -2.23 -23.36 -8.65
CA GLU A 161 -2.82 -23.47 -10.02
C GLU A 161 -3.61 -22.25 -10.53
N ARG A 162 -3.34 -21.02 -10.06
CA ARG A 162 -4.06 -19.83 -10.58
C ARG A 162 -3.18 -18.65 -10.99
N LEU A 163 -2.11 -18.93 -11.73
CA LEU A 163 -1.41 -17.89 -12.49
C LEU A 163 -1.33 -18.30 -13.97
N CYS A 164 -2.02 -17.49 -14.79
CA CYS A 164 -1.93 -17.37 -16.25
C CYS A 164 -2.67 -18.45 -17.09
N PRO A 165 -3.76 -18.08 -17.79
CA PRO A 165 -4.10 -18.74 -19.05
C PRO A 165 -3.09 -18.29 -20.12
N ARG A 166 -2.37 -19.26 -20.71
CA ARG A 166 -1.65 -19.05 -21.97
C ARG A 166 -2.67 -18.72 -23.06
N GLY A 167 -2.60 -17.50 -23.60
CA GLY A 167 -3.33 -17.15 -24.81
C GLY A 167 -2.80 -17.96 -25.99
N ILE A 168 -3.66 -18.76 -26.61
CA ILE A 168 -3.41 -19.35 -27.92
C ILE A 168 -3.65 -18.22 -28.93
N LEU A 169 -2.58 -17.72 -29.54
CA LEU A 169 -2.68 -16.87 -30.73
C LEU A 169 -3.19 -17.75 -31.87
N SER A 170 -4.37 -17.43 -32.40
CA SER A 170 -4.87 -17.97 -33.66
C SER A 170 -4.84 -16.84 -34.68
N ASP A 171 -3.83 -16.85 -35.54
CA ASP A 171 -3.80 -16.05 -36.76
C ASP A 171 -4.98 -16.45 -37.66
N ARG A 172 -5.90 -15.51 -37.86
CA ARG A 172 -6.79 -15.52 -39.02
C ARG A 172 -6.93 -14.10 -39.55
N GLU A 173 -6.14 -13.82 -40.58
CA GLU A 173 -6.47 -12.81 -41.58
C GLU A 173 -7.80 -13.18 -42.21
N VAL A 174 -8.78 -12.28 -42.11
CA VAL A 174 -9.95 -12.28 -43.01
C VAL A 174 -10.05 -10.89 -43.59
N VAL A 175 -9.72 -10.80 -44.87
CA VAL A 175 -10.03 -9.69 -45.76
C VAL A 175 -11.52 -9.78 -46.11
N SER A 176 -12.30 -8.73 -45.89
CA SER A 176 -13.50 -8.47 -46.69
C SER A 176 -13.84 -6.99 -46.73
N GLU A 177 -13.90 -6.48 -47.95
CA GLU A 177 -14.20 -5.11 -48.37
C GLU A 177 -15.69 -4.73 -48.21
N ALA A 178 -15.89 -3.40 -48.05
CA ALA A 178 -17.05 -2.58 -48.43
C ALA A 178 -18.36 -2.79 -47.63
N VAL A 179 -19.15 -1.77 -47.26
CA VAL A 179 -19.60 -0.58 -48.01
C VAL A 179 -19.95 0.57 -47.04
N ASP A 180 -19.58 1.79 -47.42
CA ASP A 180 -19.98 3.08 -46.84
C ASP A 180 -21.50 3.32 -46.79
N GLN A 181 -21.97 4.02 -45.75
CA GLN A 181 -22.97 5.09 -45.90
C GLN A 181 -23.06 6.01 -44.66
N MET A 182 -22.48 7.21 -44.82
CA MET A 182 -23.01 8.53 -44.43
C MET A 182 -23.38 8.81 -42.95
N ALA A 183 -23.06 9.95 -42.31
CA ALA A 183 -22.38 11.16 -42.73
C ALA A 183 -22.13 12.09 -41.51
N ASN A 184 -21.19 13.02 -41.71
CA ASN A 184 -21.16 14.38 -41.16
C ASN A 184 -20.75 14.63 -39.69
N ARG A 185 -19.43 14.80 -39.47
CA ARG A 185 -18.90 16.08 -38.94
C ARG A 185 -17.40 16.25 -39.23
N ALA A 186 -17.08 16.73 -40.43
CA ALA A 186 -15.78 17.30 -40.73
C ALA A 186 -15.72 18.74 -40.21
N THR A 187 -14.70 19.08 -39.41
CA THR A 187 -13.98 20.39 -39.35
C THR A 187 -13.24 20.58 -38.01
N THR A 188 -12.20 19.77 -37.75
CA THR A 188 -11.13 20.13 -36.76
C THR A 188 -9.81 19.38 -37.00
N LYS A 189 -9.82 18.23 -37.69
CA LYS A 189 -8.61 17.41 -37.92
C LYS A 189 -7.58 17.99 -38.91
N ALA A 190 -7.94 18.95 -39.76
CA ALA A 190 -7.06 19.46 -40.82
C ALA A 190 -6.00 20.49 -40.34
N LYS A 191 -6.08 20.98 -39.10
CA LYS A 191 -5.09 21.94 -38.55
C LYS A 191 -4.00 21.28 -37.70
N LEU A 192 -4.17 20.02 -37.29
CA LEU A 192 -3.18 19.25 -36.52
C LEU A 192 -2.20 18.44 -37.40
N ASN A 193 -2.54 18.18 -38.66
CA ASN A 193 -1.67 17.40 -39.57
C ASN A 193 -0.60 18.23 -40.31
N ARG A 194 -0.42 19.52 -39.97
CA ARG A 194 0.63 20.38 -40.56
C ARG A 194 1.71 20.82 -39.57
N LEU A 195 1.78 20.15 -38.40
CA LEU A 195 2.88 20.29 -37.42
C LEU A 195 3.68 18.99 -37.25
N SER A 196 3.42 17.97 -38.09
CA SER A 196 3.98 16.62 -37.95
C SER A 196 5.09 16.28 -38.95
N GLN A 197 5.73 17.29 -39.54
CA GLN A 197 7.01 17.11 -40.23
C GLN A 197 8.07 17.90 -39.48
N VAL A 198 8.47 17.36 -38.34
CA VAL A 198 9.78 17.59 -37.78
C VAL A 198 10.43 16.22 -37.74
N ASP A 199 11.61 16.13 -38.34
CA ASP A 199 12.38 14.92 -38.52
C ASP A 199 12.46 14.09 -37.24
N ALA A 200 12.39 12.76 -37.40
CA ALA A 200 12.60 11.81 -36.31
C ALA A 200 13.94 12.12 -35.62
N PRO A 201 13.98 12.37 -34.29
CA PRO A 201 15.25 12.50 -33.63
C PRO A 201 15.84 11.11 -33.49
N ALA A 202 17.07 10.97 -33.98
CA ALA A 202 17.93 9.86 -33.70
C ALA A 202 17.97 9.60 -32.18
N SER A 203 18.01 8.32 -31.81
CA SER A 203 18.46 7.84 -30.51
C SER A 203 19.63 8.69 -29.98
N GLY A 204 19.37 9.65 -29.08
CA GLY A 204 20.41 10.53 -28.56
C GLY A 204 20.00 11.94 -28.08
N ASP A 205 18.72 12.28 -27.99
CA ASP A 205 18.32 13.59 -27.46
C ASP A 205 18.47 13.65 -25.94
N VAL A 206 19.63 14.17 -25.51
CA VAL A 206 19.95 14.60 -24.15
C VAL A 206 18.77 15.42 -23.62
N LEU A 207 18.20 15.01 -22.49
CA LEU A 207 17.20 15.80 -21.78
C LEU A 207 17.86 17.16 -21.44
N PRO A 208 17.49 18.28 -22.09
CA PRO A 208 18.36 19.47 -22.16
C PRO A 208 18.55 20.18 -20.80
N ALA A 209 17.80 19.78 -19.77
CA ALA A 209 17.93 20.26 -18.40
C ALA A 209 18.64 19.25 -17.46
N VAL A 210 19.00 18.06 -17.94
CA VAL A 210 19.76 17.05 -17.19
C VAL A 210 21.22 17.15 -17.63
N PRO A 211 22.17 17.24 -16.69
CA PRO A 211 23.59 17.16 -17.02
C PRO A 211 23.90 15.85 -17.78
N ALA A 212 24.58 15.95 -18.94
CA ALA A 212 24.83 14.80 -19.83
C ALA A 212 25.49 13.58 -19.16
N HIS A 213 26.24 13.78 -18.07
CA HIS A 213 26.83 12.68 -17.29
C HIS A 213 25.80 11.86 -16.49
N LEU A 214 24.53 12.26 -16.46
CA LEU A 214 23.44 11.59 -15.76
C LEU A 214 22.42 10.91 -16.68
N ASP A 215 22.61 10.97 -18.01
CA ASP A 215 21.69 10.37 -18.98
C ASP A 215 21.54 8.85 -18.77
N PHE A 216 22.58 8.19 -18.24
CA PHE A 216 22.55 6.77 -17.91
C PHE A 216 21.42 6.41 -16.91
N LEU A 217 21.04 7.34 -16.01
CA LEU A 217 19.96 7.12 -15.05
C LEU A 217 18.62 6.93 -15.75
N PHE A 218 18.41 7.55 -16.91
CA PHE A 218 17.13 7.53 -17.64
C PHE A 218 17.11 6.51 -18.78
N SER A 219 18.21 5.76 -18.95
CA SER A 219 18.34 4.76 -20.03
C SER A 219 17.48 3.52 -19.77
N ASP A 220 17.33 3.12 -18.51
CA ASP A 220 16.46 1.99 -18.13
C ASP A 220 15.02 2.46 -17.90
N ARG A 221 14.11 1.95 -18.72
CA ARG A 221 12.68 2.30 -18.71
C ARG A 221 11.89 1.08 -18.23
N PRO A 222 11.22 1.14 -17.07
CA PRO A 222 10.49 0.01 -16.52
C PRO A 222 9.14 -0.21 -17.22
N LEU A 223 9.15 -0.35 -18.55
CA LEU A 223 7.98 -0.60 -19.39
C LEU A 223 7.59 -2.07 -19.36
N LEU A 224 6.29 -2.34 -19.38
CA LEU A 224 5.75 -3.69 -19.57
C LEU A 224 5.42 -3.96 -21.04
N PRO A 225 5.27 -5.24 -21.45
CA PRO A 225 4.81 -5.58 -22.80
C PRO A 225 3.50 -4.86 -23.16
N GLY A 226 3.48 -4.20 -24.32
CA GLY A 226 2.34 -3.43 -24.81
C GLY A 226 2.25 -1.99 -24.28
N GLU A 227 3.16 -1.54 -23.41
CA GLU A 227 3.26 -0.14 -23.05
C GLU A 227 3.99 0.67 -24.12
N ASP A 228 3.42 1.82 -24.46
CA ASP A 228 3.98 2.77 -25.43
C ASP A 228 5.17 3.54 -24.83
N PRO A 229 6.39 3.38 -25.39
CA PRO A 229 7.58 4.11 -24.94
C PRO A 229 7.46 5.63 -25.09
N ASP A 230 6.71 6.11 -26.07
CA ASP A 230 6.60 7.54 -26.37
C ASP A 230 5.82 8.29 -25.29
N GLN A 231 4.85 7.62 -24.66
CA GLN A 231 4.11 8.18 -23.52
C GLN A 231 4.99 8.35 -22.29
N TYR A 232 5.89 7.40 -22.04
CA TYR A 232 6.85 7.50 -20.95
C TYR A 232 7.81 8.67 -21.19
N GLU A 233 8.35 8.75 -22.40
CA GLU A 233 9.29 9.79 -22.80
C GLU A 233 8.65 11.19 -22.72
N THR A 234 7.41 11.33 -23.21
CA THR A 234 6.66 12.59 -23.14
C THR A 234 6.42 13.04 -21.70
N LEU A 235 6.08 12.10 -20.82
CA LEU A 235 5.88 12.38 -19.40
C LEU A 235 7.21 12.80 -18.74
N LEU A 236 8.28 12.05 -18.97
CA LEU A 236 9.61 12.33 -18.44
C LEU A 236 10.08 13.74 -18.85
N ARG A 237 10.00 14.06 -20.15
CA ARG A 237 10.37 15.38 -20.69
C ARG A 237 9.57 16.51 -20.05
N SER A 238 8.27 16.31 -19.87
CA SER A 238 7.38 17.30 -19.24
C SER A 238 7.79 17.55 -17.79
N ILE A 239 8.07 16.50 -17.03
CA ILE A 239 8.49 16.59 -15.62
C ILE A 239 9.88 17.25 -15.52
N VAL A 240 10.84 16.83 -16.35
CA VAL A 240 12.19 17.40 -16.40
C VAL A 240 12.13 18.89 -16.75
N HIS A 241 11.31 19.27 -17.72
CA HIS A 241 11.15 20.67 -18.13
C HIS A 241 10.56 21.55 -17.02
N GLN A 242 9.61 21.01 -16.25
CA GLN A 242 8.97 21.73 -15.16
C GLN A 242 9.86 21.81 -13.91
N ILE A 243 10.47 20.70 -13.51
CA ILE A 243 11.27 20.65 -12.27
C ILE A 243 12.64 21.29 -12.50
N ARG A 244 13.28 21.06 -13.66
CA ARG A 244 14.66 21.48 -13.99
C ARG A 244 15.62 21.07 -12.87
N PRO A 245 15.96 19.78 -12.74
CA PRO A 245 16.78 19.30 -11.64
C PRO A 245 18.15 19.97 -11.64
N ALA A 246 18.53 20.57 -10.52
CA ALA A 246 19.78 21.33 -10.39
C ALA A 246 21.00 20.43 -10.13
N ASP A 247 20.79 19.23 -9.59
CA ASP A 247 21.86 18.29 -9.25
C ASP A 247 21.42 16.82 -9.38
N VAL A 248 22.38 15.92 -9.12
CA VAL A 248 22.22 14.47 -9.22
C VAL A 248 21.07 13.95 -8.35
N ILE A 249 20.87 14.50 -7.15
CA ILE A 249 19.83 14.03 -6.23
C ILE A 249 18.45 14.40 -6.76
N GLU A 250 18.28 15.63 -7.26
CA GLU A 250 17.02 16.04 -7.89
C GLU A 250 16.75 15.23 -9.17
N ALA A 251 17.78 14.91 -9.96
CA ALA A 251 17.64 14.05 -11.14
C ALA A 251 17.15 12.64 -10.78
N ILE A 252 17.69 12.03 -9.72
CA ILE A 252 17.22 10.74 -9.20
C ILE A 252 15.76 10.83 -8.75
N TRP A 253 15.38 11.90 -8.06
CA TRP A 253 14.00 12.10 -7.63
C TRP A 253 13.05 12.30 -8.81
N VAL A 254 13.45 13.02 -9.86
CA VAL A 254 12.68 13.18 -11.10
C VAL A 254 12.43 11.83 -11.78
N LYS A 255 13.47 10.98 -11.88
CA LYS A 255 13.32 9.61 -12.39
C LYS A 255 12.28 8.83 -11.57
N ASN A 256 12.47 8.80 -10.25
CA ASN A 256 11.58 8.06 -9.36
C ASN A 256 10.13 8.58 -9.41
N ILE A 257 9.92 9.90 -9.50
CA ILE A 257 8.60 10.51 -9.68
C ILE A 257 7.95 9.99 -10.97
N THR A 258 8.70 9.96 -12.06
CA THR A 258 8.21 9.47 -13.36
C THR A 258 7.82 7.99 -13.28
N ASP A 259 8.70 7.17 -12.71
CA ASP A 259 8.47 5.74 -12.50
C ASP A 259 7.24 5.47 -11.61
N LEU A 260 7.09 6.22 -10.52
CA LEU A 260 5.95 6.09 -9.60
C LEU A 260 4.62 6.47 -10.24
N ILE A 261 4.60 7.50 -11.11
CA ILE A 261 3.39 7.86 -11.86
C ILE A 261 2.98 6.72 -12.81
N ARG A 262 3.96 6.11 -13.50
CA ARG A 262 3.71 4.96 -14.38
C ARG A 262 3.25 3.73 -13.61
N GLU A 263 3.87 3.44 -12.48
CA GLU A 263 3.47 2.37 -11.57
C GLU A 263 2.03 2.57 -11.10
N ALA A 264 1.67 3.76 -10.62
CA ALA A 264 0.31 4.07 -10.17
C ALA A 264 -0.73 3.92 -11.29
N ASN A 265 -0.43 4.42 -12.50
CA ASN A 265 -1.32 4.29 -13.66
C ASN A 265 -1.55 2.82 -14.05
N ARG A 266 -0.48 2.02 -14.08
CA ARG A 266 -0.54 0.59 -14.35
C ARG A 266 -1.39 -0.16 -13.34
N ILE A 267 -1.19 0.11 -12.05
CA ILE A 267 -1.98 -0.49 -10.96
C ILE A 267 -3.47 -0.15 -11.12
N ARG A 268 -3.81 1.10 -11.48
CA ARG A 268 -5.19 1.53 -11.76
C ARG A 268 -5.79 0.84 -12.99
N CYS A 269 -4.99 0.58 -14.03
CA CYS A 269 -5.42 -0.22 -15.18
C CYS A 269 -5.66 -1.69 -14.78
N TRP A 270 -4.79 -2.29 -13.99
CA TRP A 270 -4.99 -3.66 -13.48
C TRP A 270 -6.20 -3.79 -12.60
N ARG A 271 -6.51 -2.78 -11.77
CA ARG A 271 -7.76 -2.72 -11.00
C ARG A 271 -8.97 -2.90 -11.90
N ARG A 272 -9.01 -2.19 -13.03
CA ARG A 272 -10.10 -2.30 -14.02
C ARG A 272 -10.19 -3.73 -14.56
N GLN A 273 -9.06 -4.32 -14.95
CA GLN A 273 -9.02 -5.67 -15.50
C GLN A 273 -9.49 -6.73 -14.48
N ILE A 274 -9.09 -6.58 -13.22
CA ILE A 274 -9.53 -7.48 -12.14
C ILE A 274 -11.03 -7.38 -11.92
N LEU A 275 -11.60 -6.16 -11.98
CA LEU A 275 -13.05 -6.00 -11.86
C LEU A 275 -13.81 -6.63 -13.04
N VAL A 276 -13.29 -6.51 -14.26
CA VAL A 276 -13.87 -7.17 -15.45
C VAL A 276 -13.83 -8.69 -15.30
N GLN A 277 -12.69 -9.25 -14.90
CA GLN A 277 -12.55 -10.69 -14.64
C GLN A 277 -13.43 -11.16 -13.47
N ALA A 278 -13.58 -10.32 -12.45
CA ALA A 278 -14.45 -10.59 -11.32
C ALA A 278 -15.92 -10.65 -11.72
N GLN A 279 -16.36 -9.79 -12.64
CA GLN A 279 -17.72 -9.83 -13.18
C GLN A 279 -17.98 -11.08 -14.00
N LEU A 280 -17.01 -11.54 -14.79
CA LEU A 280 -17.09 -12.81 -15.51
C LEU A 280 -17.32 -13.98 -14.53
N GLN A 281 -16.48 -14.10 -13.50
CA GLN A 281 -16.62 -15.14 -12.47
C GLN A 281 -17.97 -15.04 -11.76
N ALA A 282 -18.41 -13.83 -11.42
CA ALA A 282 -19.67 -13.61 -10.74
C ALA A 282 -20.87 -13.99 -11.60
N ALA A 283 -20.85 -13.67 -12.89
CA ALA A 283 -21.89 -14.08 -13.82
C ALA A 283 -21.99 -15.61 -13.87
N GLU A 284 -20.85 -16.29 -14.01
CA GLU A 284 -20.79 -17.75 -13.99
C GLU A 284 -21.38 -18.34 -12.70
N ASP A 285 -20.96 -17.84 -11.54
CA ASP A 285 -21.38 -18.34 -10.23
C ASP A 285 -22.89 -18.12 -9.99
N LEU A 286 -23.46 -17.03 -10.50
CA LEU A 286 -24.88 -16.70 -10.34
C LEU A 286 -25.80 -17.49 -11.29
N ILE A 287 -25.37 -17.79 -12.52
CA ILE A 287 -26.19 -18.54 -13.48
C ILE A 287 -26.05 -20.06 -13.34
N ARG A 288 -24.91 -20.55 -12.81
CA ARG A 288 -24.64 -21.99 -12.68
C ARG A 288 -25.76 -22.77 -11.97
N PRO A 289 -26.34 -22.29 -10.84
CA PRO A 289 -27.42 -23.02 -10.19
C PRO A 289 -28.71 -23.09 -11.03
N ALA A 290 -28.98 -22.08 -11.87
CA ALA A 290 -30.14 -22.10 -12.75
C ALA A 290 -29.99 -23.17 -13.84
N LEU A 291 -28.81 -23.28 -14.44
CA LEU A 291 -28.50 -24.30 -15.44
C LEU A 291 -28.55 -25.72 -14.84
N GLN A 292 -28.02 -25.90 -13.63
CA GLN A 292 -28.08 -27.19 -12.92
C GLN A 292 -29.51 -27.60 -12.57
N ASN A 293 -30.38 -26.65 -12.26
CA ASN A 293 -31.80 -26.94 -12.02
C ASN A 293 -32.57 -27.27 -13.30
N ALA A 294 -32.18 -26.67 -14.43
CA ALA A 294 -32.80 -26.94 -15.73
C ALA A 294 -32.40 -28.32 -16.31
N ASP A 295 -31.19 -28.79 -16.00
CA ASP A 295 -30.71 -30.13 -16.38
C ASP A 295 -30.04 -30.84 -15.19
N PRO A 296 -30.82 -31.37 -14.23
CA PRO A 296 -30.29 -31.99 -13.02
C PRO A 296 -29.44 -33.24 -13.29
N MET A 297 -29.69 -33.91 -14.43
CA MET A 297 -28.98 -35.13 -14.83
C MET A 297 -27.80 -34.85 -15.76
N GLY A 298 -27.59 -33.61 -16.19
CA GLY A 298 -26.50 -33.21 -17.08
C GLY A 298 -26.57 -33.84 -18.48
N LEU A 299 -27.76 -34.25 -18.92
CA LEU A 299 -27.94 -34.98 -20.18
C LEU A 299 -27.73 -34.10 -21.41
N ASN A 300 -27.84 -32.77 -21.27
CA ASN A 300 -27.74 -31.80 -22.35
C ASN A 300 -26.40 -31.05 -22.37
N GLN A 301 -25.40 -31.49 -21.61
CA GLN A 301 -24.12 -30.77 -21.45
C GLN A 301 -23.39 -30.45 -22.76
N PHE A 302 -23.61 -31.24 -23.82
CA PHE A 302 -23.02 -31.01 -25.16
C PHE A 302 -23.90 -30.16 -26.08
N MET A 303 -25.18 -29.98 -25.76
CA MET A 303 -26.13 -29.21 -26.56
C MET A 303 -26.35 -27.80 -26.03
N THR A 304 -26.22 -27.60 -24.71
CA THR A 304 -26.39 -26.29 -24.07
C THR A 304 -25.05 -25.65 -23.76
N PRO A 305 -24.91 -24.32 -23.96
CA PRO A 305 -23.69 -23.61 -23.57
C PRO A 305 -23.42 -23.75 -22.06
N SER A 306 -22.15 -23.93 -21.71
CA SER A 306 -21.74 -23.98 -20.29
C SER A 306 -21.90 -22.60 -19.62
N ALA A 307 -21.98 -22.59 -18.28
CA ALA A 307 -22.03 -21.35 -17.50
C ALA A 307 -20.86 -20.39 -17.84
N ASN A 308 -19.64 -20.93 -17.98
CA ASN A 308 -18.47 -20.15 -18.35
C ASN A 308 -18.60 -19.58 -19.78
N SER A 309 -19.11 -20.37 -20.73
CA SER A 309 -19.35 -19.89 -22.09
C SER A 309 -20.37 -18.74 -22.12
N LEU A 310 -21.50 -18.90 -21.44
CA LEU A 310 -22.55 -17.88 -21.36
C LEU A 310 -22.06 -16.60 -20.68
N ALA A 311 -21.32 -16.73 -19.58
CA ALA A 311 -20.72 -15.60 -18.89
C ALA A 311 -19.72 -14.86 -19.79
N ALA A 312 -18.91 -15.59 -20.56
CA ALA A 312 -17.94 -15.02 -21.49
C ALA A 312 -18.62 -14.24 -22.63
N GLY A 313 -19.66 -14.78 -23.26
CA GLY A 313 -20.41 -14.04 -24.29
C GLY A 313 -21.22 -12.88 -23.73
N TRP A 314 -21.77 -12.99 -22.52
CA TRP A 314 -22.40 -11.87 -21.83
C TRP A 314 -21.44 -10.70 -21.64
N MET A 315 -20.20 -10.98 -21.21
CA MET A 315 -19.14 -9.97 -21.08
C MET A 315 -18.63 -9.45 -22.44
N ALA A 316 -18.65 -10.28 -23.49
CA ALA A 316 -18.20 -9.91 -24.83
C ALA A 316 -19.22 -9.07 -25.61
N GLY A 317 -20.48 -8.99 -25.15
CA GLY A 317 -21.53 -8.27 -25.86
C GLY A 317 -22.31 -9.12 -26.87
N ASP A 318 -22.25 -10.45 -26.78
CA ASP A 318 -23.00 -11.33 -27.67
C ASP A 318 -24.50 -11.22 -27.38
N VAL A 319 -25.29 -10.81 -28.37
CA VAL A 319 -26.71 -10.47 -28.18
C VAL A 319 -27.53 -11.68 -27.72
N GLU A 320 -27.23 -12.87 -28.23
CA GLU A 320 -27.97 -14.09 -27.89
C GLU A 320 -27.65 -14.55 -26.47
N GLN A 321 -26.35 -14.64 -26.15
CA GLN A 321 -25.92 -15.06 -24.82
C GLN A 321 -26.25 -14.00 -23.76
N GLN A 322 -26.27 -12.71 -24.13
CA GLN A 322 -26.73 -11.66 -23.25
C GLN A 322 -28.19 -11.83 -22.85
N ALA A 323 -29.07 -12.04 -23.83
CA ALA A 323 -30.49 -12.27 -23.57
C ALA A 323 -30.73 -13.52 -22.71
N GLN A 324 -29.97 -14.60 -22.94
CA GLN A 324 -30.04 -15.83 -22.15
C GLN A 324 -29.62 -15.60 -20.69
N VAL A 325 -28.46 -14.98 -20.45
CA VAL A 325 -27.97 -14.69 -19.09
C VAL A 325 -28.91 -13.73 -18.36
N ASP A 326 -29.37 -12.67 -19.02
CA ASP A 326 -30.33 -11.73 -18.42
C ASP A 326 -31.67 -12.41 -18.08
N GLY A 327 -32.10 -13.39 -18.89
CA GLY A 327 -33.25 -14.25 -18.59
C GLY A 327 -33.05 -15.05 -17.30
N LEU A 328 -31.95 -15.79 -17.21
CA LEU A 328 -31.60 -16.61 -16.03
C LEU A 328 -31.45 -15.78 -14.76
N LEU A 329 -30.89 -14.57 -14.86
CA LEU A 329 -30.78 -13.65 -13.72
C LEU A 329 -32.18 -13.15 -13.30
N ARG A 330 -33.04 -12.79 -14.25
CA ARG A 330 -34.38 -12.24 -13.98
C ARG A 330 -35.28 -13.25 -13.28
N GLU A 331 -35.23 -14.52 -13.64
CA GLU A 331 -35.95 -15.60 -12.97
C GLU A 331 -35.61 -15.71 -11.47
N ARG A 332 -34.41 -15.25 -11.09
CA ARG A 332 -33.91 -15.24 -9.71
C ARG A 332 -34.03 -13.88 -9.03
N GLY A 333 -34.66 -12.90 -9.68
CA GLY A 333 -34.74 -11.52 -9.19
C GLY A 333 -33.40 -10.80 -9.14
N LEU A 334 -32.43 -11.22 -9.96
CA LEU A 334 -31.11 -10.63 -10.06
C LEU A 334 -31.00 -9.74 -11.31
N THR A 335 -30.07 -8.79 -11.25
CA THR A 335 -29.75 -7.84 -12.31
C THR A 335 -28.25 -7.81 -12.60
N ALA A 336 -27.85 -7.14 -13.68
CA ALA A 336 -26.44 -6.88 -13.99
C ALA A 336 -25.70 -6.17 -12.84
N GLU A 337 -26.41 -5.33 -12.06
CA GLU A 337 -25.82 -4.68 -10.89
C GLU A 337 -25.53 -5.65 -9.76
N ASN A 338 -26.36 -6.70 -9.58
CA ASN A 338 -26.07 -7.77 -8.63
C ASN A 338 -24.82 -8.56 -9.05
N VAL A 339 -24.63 -8.80 -10.36
CA VAL A 339 -23.41 -9.44 -10.90
C VAL A 339 -22.19 -8.57 -10.59
N ALA A 340 -22.27 -7.27 -10.84
CA ALA A 340 -21.18 -6.33 -10.54
C ALA A 340 -20.83 -6.28 -9.05
N ALA A 341 -21.85 -6.20 -8.18
CA ALA A 341 -21.67 -6.22 -6.74
C ALA A 341 -21.07 -7.54 -6.24
N HIS A 342 -21.54 -8.67 -6.77
CA HIS A 342 -21.00 -9.99 -6.42
C HIS A 342 -19.55 -10.13 -6.85
N GLY A 343 -19.20 -9.73 -8.09
CA GLY A 343 -17.83 -9.73 -8.58
C GLY A 343 -16.91 -8.86 -7.71
N PHE A 344 -17.37 -7.67 -7.33
CA PHE A 344 -16.64 -6.80 -6.42
C PHE A 344 -16.37 -7.48 -5.06
N LEU A 345 -17.39 -8.10 -4.45
CA LEU A 345 -17.25 -8.79 -3.16
C LEU A 345 -16.31 -10.00 -3.25
N LEU A 346 -16.39 -10.79 -4.32
CA LEU A 346 -15.50 -11.94 -4.56
C LEU A 346 -14.01 -11.52 -4.61
N ASN A 347 -13.73 -10.31 -5.09
CA ASN A 347 -12.36 -9.82 -5.29
C ASN A 347 -11.95 -8.68 -4.34
N LEU A 348 -12.76 -8.39 -3.31
CA LEU A 348 -12.53 -7.28 -2.39
C LEU A 348 -11.09 -7.25 -1.81
N PRO A 349 -10.50 -8.36 -1.32
CA PRO A 349 -9.14 -8.34 -0.79
C PRO A 349 -8.08 -7.97 -1.83
N SER A 350 -8.27 -8.40 -3.08
CA SER A 350 -7.36 -8.10 -4.20
C SER A 350 -7.48 -6.63 -4.62
N VAL A 351 -8.71 -6.11 -4.71
CA VAL A 351 -8.97 -4.71 -5.03
C VAL A 351 -8.40 -3.79 -3.96
N GLU A 352 -8.64 -4.08 -2.67
CA GLU A 352 -8.06 -3.29 -1.58
C GLU A 352 -6.53 -3.28 -1.61
N ARG A 353 -5.90 -4.42 -1.92
CA ARG A 353 -4.43 -4.50 -1.98
C ARG A 353 -3.89 -3.62 -3.10
N ILE A 354 -4.52 -3.65 -4.27
CA ILE A 354 -4.14 -2.84 -5.43
C ILE A 354 -4.38 -1.36 -5.17
N ASP A 355 -5.50 -1.00 -4.56
CA ASP A 355 -5.80 0.39 -4.19
C ASP A 355 -4.77 0.92 -3.18
N ARG A 356 -4.33 0.09 -2.22
CA ARG A 356 -3.23 0.44 -1.30
C ARG A 356 -1.90 0.61 -2.04
N MET A 357 -1.57 -0.24 -3.01
CA MET A 357 -0.33 -0.10 -3.78
C MET A 357 -0.32 1.19 -4.61
N ALA A 358 -1.44 1.52 -5.28
CA ALA A 358 -1.57 2.78 -6.00
C ALA A 358 -1.43 3.98 -5.08
N LEU A 359 -2.09 3.95 -3.92
CA LEU A 359 -1.99 5.00 -2.90
C LEU A 359 -0.56 5.18 -2.41
N LEU A 360 0.17 4.08 -2.16
CA LEU A 360 1.57 4.15 -1.72
C LEU A 360 2.49 4.75 -2.79
N ALA A 361 2.25 4.45 -4.07
CA ALA A 361 2.99 5.06 -5.17
C ALA A 361 2.74 6.57 -5.24
N ASP A 362 1.48 7.01 -5.14
CA ASP A 362 1.11 8.43 -5.10
C ASP A 362 1.72 9.15 -3.88
N GLN A 363 1.65 8.55 -2.69
CA GLN A 363 2.24 9.12 -1.47
C GLN A 363 3.76 9.29 -1.58
N ARG A 364 4.46 8.33 -2.18
CA ARG A 364 5.90 8.42 -2.42
C ARG A 364 6.23 9.53 -3.41
N ARG A 365 5.47 9.66 -4.50
CA ARG A 365 5.63 10.76 -5.46
C ARG A 365 5.48 12.11 -4.77
N ASP A 366 4.42 12.28 -4.00
CA ASP A 366 4.13 13.54 -3.31
C ASP A 366 5.15 13.84 -2.21
N ALA A 367 5.76 12.82 -1.60
CA ALA A 367 6.87 12.99 -0.69
C ALA A 367 8.13 13.52 -1.42
N LEU A 368 8.47 12.94 -2.57
CA LEU A 368 9.64 13.37 -3.37
C LEU A 368 9.50 14.80 -3.89
N LEU A 369 8.31 15.18 -4.35
CA LEU A 369 8.02 16.57 -4.76
C LEU A 369 8.26 17.55 -3.60
N ARG A 370 7.77 17.22 -2.40
CA ARG A 370 7.99 18.03 -1.20
C ARG A 370 9.46 18.08 -0.78
N GLU A 371 10.23 17.02 -0.98
CA GLU A 371 11.68 17.05 -0.71
C GLU A 371 12.44 17.98 -1.67
N ILE A 372 12.05 18.00 -2.95
CA ILE A 372 12.61 18.95 -3.93
C ILE A 372 12.34 20.40 -3.46
N GLU A 373 11.09 20.71 -3.13
CA GLU A 373 10.70 22.04 -2.64
C GLU A 373 11.47 22.43 -1.38
N ARG A 374 11.52 21.55 -0.37
CA ARG A 374 12.26 21.77 0.88
C ARG A 374 13.74 22.05 0.64
N LYS A 375 14.39 21.25 -0.20
CA LYS A 375 15.81 21.39 -0.51
C LYS A 375 16.10 22.74 -1.16
N ARG A 376 15.27 23.14 -2.11
CA ARG A 376 15.39 24.44 -2.81
C ARG A 376 15.14 25.61 -1.88
N GLU A 377 14.16 25.50 -0.98
CA GLU A 377 13.90 26.53 0.02
C GLU A 377 15.10 26.71 0.96
N GLY A 378 15.66 25.61 1.48
CA GLY A 378 16.85 25.65 2.34
C GLY A 378 18.06 26.28 1.65
N PHE A 379 18.31 25.93 0.38
CA PHE A 379 19.37 26.56 -0.41
C PHE A 379 19.11 28.05 -0.64
N GLY A 380 17.88 28.44 -0.98
CA GLY A 380 17.50 29.84 -1.19
C GLY A 380 17.61 30.68 0.09
N GLN A 381 17.29 30.12 1.27
CA GLN A 381 17.50 30.78 2.55
C GLN A 381 18.99 30.99 2.85
N LEU A 382 19.83 29.97 2.62
CA LEU A 382 21.28 30.07 2.81
C LEU A 382 21.89 31.12 1.86
N ALA A 383 21.52 31.10 0.58
CA ALA A 383 22.01 32.05 -0.41
C ALA A 383 21.66 33.50 -0.03
N ARG A 384 20.43 33.76 0.46
CA ARG A 384 20.03 35.08 0.97
C ARG A 384 20.85 35.51 2.19
N LYS A 385 21.12 34.60 3.10
CA LYS A 385 21.93 34.89 4.30
C LYS A 385 23.37 35.26 3.92
N VAL A 386 24.00 34.45 3.07
CA VAL A 386 25.37 34.70 2.60
C VAL A 386 25.45 36.02 1.81
N ALA A 387 24.46 36.31 0.96
CA ALA A 387 24.42 37.58 0.25
C ALA A 387 24.32 38.78 1.21
N ALA A 388 23.47 38.69 2.25
CA ALA A 388 23.38 39.72 3.27
C ALA A 388 24.71 39.91 4.03
N ASP A 389 25.36 38.81 4.44
CA ASP A 389 26.65 38.86 5.12
C ASP A 389 27.74 39.53 4.25
N VAL A 390 27.75 39.29 2.93
CA VAL A 390 28.70 39.95 2.00
C VAL A 390 28.43 41.45 1.89
N PHE A 391 27.17 41.87 1.76
CA PHE A 391 26.82 43.30 1.70
C PHE A 391 27.14 44.05 2.99
N ASP A 392 27.01 43.39 4.15
CA ASP A 392 27.38 43.97 5.43
C ASP A 392 28.91 44.14 5.56
N ILE A 393 29.70 43.20 5.04
CA ILE A 393 31.18 43.31 5.01
C ILE A 393 31.61 44.49 4.13
N GLU A 394 31.06 44.62 2.91
CA GLU A 394 31.38 45.73 2.00
C GLU A 394 31.04 47.10 2.61
N ARG A 395 29.90 47.23 3.30
CA ARG A 395 29.52 48.47 4.00
C ARG A 395 30.45 48.84 5.17
N THR A 396 31.09 47.86 5.81
CA THR A 396 32.02 48.11 6.92
C THR A 396 33.45 48.38 6.47
N GLY A 397 33.81 48.08 5.21
CA GLY A 397 35.14 48.36 4.64
C GLY A 397 35.29 49.75 4.02
N GLU A 398 34.21 50.51 3.87
CA GLU A 398 34.19 51.86 3.29
C GLU A 398 34.11 53.00 4.34
N GLN A 399 34.21 52.68 5.64
CA GLN A 399 34.34 53.65 6.74
C GLN A 399 35.76 53.60 7.32
#